data_AF-A0A497KZG2-F1
#
_entry.id   AF-A0A497KZG2-F1
#
_cell.length_a   1.000
_cell.length_b   1.000
_cell.length_c   1.000
_cell.angle_alpha   90.00
_cell.angle_beta   90.00
_cell.angle_gamma   90.00
#
_symmetry.space_group_name_H-M   'P 1'
#
loop_
_entity.id
_entity.type
_entity.pdbx_description
1 polymer ?
#
loop_
_entity_poly.entity_id
_entity_poly.type
_entity_poly.pdbx_seq_one_letter_code
_entity_poly.pdbx_strand_id
1 'polypeptide(L)'
;VIIDFISDIAIHYGGIRYALELLLEAGIQADADRSRTVGAEHVRRAHANIPKGVNGAYYPAQLSLHKQLLLSAIIQTLQQTNEPYAPVRDIIEEYHLLCEEYNKEPENEDLLHRYLKDLKNEGYILTKEGELVGTEFPVDRMVKSVEIALKQTLEA
;
A
#
# COMPACT_ATOMS: atom_id res chain seq x y z
N VAL A 1 -13.60 0.09 -10.64
CA VAL A 1 -12.48 0.47 -9.75
C VAL A 1 -12.57 -0.23 -8.40
N ILE A 2 -13.52 0.11 -7.50
CA ILE A 2 -13.58 -0.50 -6.15
C ILE A 2 -13.91 -1.99 -6.16
N ILE A 3 -14.86 -2.43 -7.00
CA ILE A 3 -15.18 -3.87 -7.14
C ILE A 3 -13.98 -4.64 -7.68
N ASP A 4 -13.21 -4.04 -8.59
CA ASP A 4 -11.99 -4.65 -9.12
C ASP A 4 -10.93 -4.75 -8.02
N PHE A 5 -10.75 -3.71 -7.20
CA PHE A 5 -9.83 -3.75 -6.07
C PHE A 5 -10.21 -4.81 -5.03
N ILE A 6 -11.50 -4.95 -4.71
CA ILE A 6 -12.01 -6.01 -3.83
C ILE A 6 -11.71 -7.39 -4.44
N SER A 7 -11.87 -7.54 -5.75
CA SER A 7 -11.59 -8.79 -6.46
C SER A 7 -10.09 -9.12 -6.47
N ASP A 8 -9.25 -8.12 -6.73
CA ASP A 8 -7.78 -8.20 -6.75
C ASP A 8 -7.24 -8.61 -5.37
N ILE A 9 -7.86 -8.14 -4.27
CA ILE A 9 -7.57 -8.61 -2.93
C ILE A 9 -8.09 -10.04 -2.74
N ALA A 10 -9.39 -10.27 -2.96
CA ALA A 10 -10.06 -11.49 -2.52
C ALA A 10 -9.55 -12.79 -3.19
N ILE A 11 -8.98 -12.70 -4.40
CA ILE A 11 -8.40 -13.85 -5.11
C ILE A 11 -7.24 -14.50 -4.34
N HIS A 12 -6.55 -13.75 -3.49
CA HIS A 12 -5.44 -14.26 -2.68
C HIS A 12 -5.87 -14.86 -1.34
N TYR A 13 -7.18 -14.81 -1.01
CA TYR A 13 -7.71 -15.23 0.28
C TYR A 13 -8.84 -16.27 0.10
N GLY A 14 -10.09 -15.89 0.35
CA GLY A 14 -11.24 -16.80 0.35
C GLY A 14 -12.14 -16.70 -0.88
N GLY A 15 -11.67 -16.08 -1.97
CA GLY A 15 -12.41 -15.92 -3.21
C GLY A 15 -13.72 -15.16 -3.02
N ILE A 16 -14.80 -15.60 -3.70
CA ILE A 16 -16.07 -14.86 -3.74
C ILE A 16 -16.72 -14.65 -2.36
N ARG A 17 -16.63 -15.64 -1.46
CA ARG A 17 -17.17 -15.51 -0.10
C ARG A 17 -16.47 -14.38 0.64
N TYR A 18 -15.14 -14.34 0.54
CA TYR A 18 -14.34 -13.29 1.15
C TYR A 18 -14.58 -11.93 0.48
N ALA A 19 -14.75 -11.87 -0.84
CA ALA A 19 -15.10 -10.64 -1.54
C ALA A 19 -16.42 -10.03 -1.05
N LEU A 20 -17.44 -10.85 -0.82
CA LEU A 20 -18.73 -10.38 -0.29
C LEU A 20 -18.63 -9.89 1.15
N GLU A 21 -17.88 -10.60 2.00
CA GLU A 21 -17.60 -10.19 3.38
C GLU A 21 -16.81 -8.88 3.42
N LEU A 22 -15.79 -8.75 2.56
CA LEU A 22 -14.97 -7.56 2.43
C LEU A 22 -15.79 -6.35 1.98
N LEU A 23 -16.68 -6.53 1.00
CA LEU A 23 -17.59 -5.47 0.54
C LEU A 23 -18.58 -5.04 1.63
N LEU A 24 -19.13 -5.98 2.38
CA LEU A 24 -20.05 -5.69 3.49
C LEU A 24 -19.35 -4.85 4.56
N GLU A 25 -18.19 -5.31 5.03
CA GLU A 25 -17.41 -4.59 6.04
C GLU A 25 -16.95 -3.22 5.54
N ALA A 26 -16.54 -3.09 4.28
CA ALA A 26 -16.19 -1.79 3.68
C ALA A 26 -17.38 -0.82 3.64
N GLY A 27 -18.60 -1.33 3.44
CA GLY A 27 -19.83 -0.55 3.58
C GLY A 27 -20.05 -0.04 5.00
N ILE A 28 -19.77 -0.86 6.02
CA ILE A 28 -19.85 -0.47 7.44
C ILE A 28 -18.81 0.62 7.75
N GLN A 29 -17.58 0.48 7.25
CA GLN A 29 -16.54 1.51 7.42
C GLN A 29 -16.95 2.84 6.74
N ALA A 30 -17.56 2.79 5.55
CA ALA A 30 -18.05 3.97 4.85
C ALA A 30 -19.18 4.68 5.60
N ASP A 31 -20.11 3.93 6.19
CA ASP A 31 -21.21 4.48 6.99
C ASP A 31 -20.70 5.14 8.27
N ALA A 32 -19.73 4.52 8.95
CA ALA A 32 -19.06 5.09 10.12
C ALA A 32 -18.39 6.44 9.81
N ASP A 33 -17.79 6.56 8.62
CA ASP A 33 -17.17 7.79 8.12
C ASP A 33 -18.18 8.78 7.52
N ARG A 34 -19.49 8.45 7.54
CA ARG A 34 -20.59 9.19 6.89
C ARG A 34 -20.34 9.46 5.41
N SER A 35 -19.60 8.57 4.75
CA SER A 35 -19.33 8.64 3.33
C SER A 35 -20.50 8.04 2.53
N ARG A 36 -20.89 8.72 1.44
CA ARG A 36 -21.95 8.23 0.53
C ARG A 36 -21.50 7.07 -0.33
N THR A 37 -20.19 6.83 -0.44
CA THR A 37 -19.60 5.82 -1.32
C THR A 37 -18.48 5.07 -0.62
N VAL A 38 -18.35 3.78 -0.92
CA VAL A 38 -17.20 2.99 -0.49
C VAL A 38 -15.97 3.41 -1.29
N GLY A 39 -14.92 3.88 -0.61
CA GLY A 39 -13.62 4.23 -1.18
C GLY A 39 -12.54 3.18 -0.86
N ALA A 40 -11.34 3.39 -1.38
CA ALA A 40 -10.21 2.47 -1.21
C ALA A 40 -9.89 2.22 0.27
N GLU A 41 -9.86 3.27 1.08
CA GLU A 41 -9.47 3.15 2.49
C GLU A 41 -10.49 2.39 3.34
N HIS A 42 -11.78 2.49 3.01
CA HIS A 42 -12.81 1.65 3.65
C HIS A 42 -12.54 0.16 3.39
N VAL A 43 -12.12 -0.19 2.16
CA VAL A 43 -11.74 -1.57 1.80
C VAL A 43 -10.48 -2.01 2.52
N ARG A 44 -9.43 -1.17 2.60
CA ARG A 44 -8.20 -1.50 3.33
C ARG A 44 -8.45 -1.71 4.82
N ARG A 45 -9.24 -0.84 5.46
CA ARG A 45 -9.66 -0.99 6.86
C ARG A 45 -10.49 -2.25 7.08
N ALA A 46 -11.45 -2.50 6.22
CA ALA A 46 -12.25 -3.73 6.25
C ALA A 46 -11.38 -4.98 6.14
N HIS A 47 -10.45 -4.98 5.16
CA HIS A 47 -9.46 -6.03 4.99
C HIS A 47 -8.69 -6.26 6.29
N ALA A 48 -8.17 -5.21 6.93
CA ALA A 48 -7.42 -5.35 8.16
C ALA A 48 -8.24 -5.84 9.37
N ASN A 49 -9.56 -5.69 9.35
CA ASN A 49 -10.45 -6.10 10.45
C ASN A 49 -10.95 -7.55 10.33
N ILE A 50 -11.04 -8.09 9.11
CA ILE A 50 -11.52 -9.46 8.91
C ILE A 50 -10.41 -10.45 9.27
N PRO A 51 -10.62 -11.42 10.19
CA PRO A 51 -9.63 -12.44 10.53
C PRO A 51 -9.40 -13.43 9.37
N LYS A 52 -8.14 -13.72 9.02
CA LYS A 52 -7.79 -14.52 7.81
C LYS A 52 -6.85 -15.69 8.09
N GLY A 53 -6.54 -15.96 9.36
CA GLY A 53 -5.64 -17.04 9.79
C GLY A 53 -4.15 -16.77 9.54
N VAL A 54 -3.80 -16.12 8.43
CA VAL A 54 -2.45 -15.63 8.15
C VAL A 54 -2.57 -14.15 7.78
N ASN A 55 -2.00 -13.27 8.60
CA ASN A 55 -1.77 -11.88 8.20
C ASN A 55 -0.41 -11.82 7.50
N GLY A 56 -0.32 -11.05 6.42
CA GLY A 56 0.98 -10.78 5.78
C GLY A 56 2.00 -10.29 6.81
N ALA A 57 3.22 -10.79 6.72
CA ALA A 57 4.35 -10.38 7.53
C ALA A 57 4.75 -8.95 7.13
N TYR A 58 4.25 -7.94 7.84
CA TYR A 58 4.54 -6.54 7.57
C TYR A 58 5.62 -6.02 8.53
N TYR A 59 6.87 -5.93 8.05
CA TYR A 59 8.06 -5.59 8.85
C TYR A 59 8.96 -4.58 8.11
N PRO A 60 8.52 -3.31 7.94
CA PRO A 60 9.25 -2.33 7.12
C PRO A 60 10.68 -2.06 7.59
N ALA A 61 10.98 -2.26 8.88
CA ALA A 61 12.35 -2.13 9.42
C ALA A 61 13.36 -3.15 8.87
N GLN A 62 12.90 -4.23 8.21
CA GLN A 62 13.77 -5.23 7.56
C GLN A 62 14.09 -4.88 6.10
N LEU A 63 13.40 -3.89 5.53
CA LEU A 63 13.64 -3.42 4.16
C LEU A 63 14.92 -2.59 4.12
N SER A 64 15.59 -2.56 2.97
CA SER A 64 16.68 -1.60 2.74
C SER A 64 16.17 -0.17 2.76
N LEU A 65 17.04 0.80 3.03
CA LEU A 65 16.69 2.23 3.06
C LEU A 65 15.86 2.67 1.85
N HIS A 66 16.31 2.36 0.62
CA HIS A 66 15.58 2.75 -0.58
C HIS A 66 14.25 2.00 -0.78
N LYS A 67 14.12 0.75 -0.31
CA LYS A 67 12.82 0.06 -0.28
C LYS A 67 11.86 0.70 0.71
N GLN A 68 12.35 1.18 1.86
CA GLN A 68 11.54 1.93 2.82
C GLN A 68 11.09 3.29 2.25
N LEU A 69 11.99 4.02 1.59
CA LEU A 69 11.68 5.28 0.92
C LEU A 69 10.65 5.08 -0.20
N LEU A 70 10.82 4.03 -1.03
CA LEU A 70 9.89 3.70 -2.09
C LEU A 70 8.53 3.27 -1.54
N LEU A 71 8.49 2.48 -0.46
CA LEU A 71 7.25 2.14 0.21
C LEU A 71 6.55 3.38 0.79
N SER A 72 7.32 4.32 1.36
CA SER A 72 6.81 5.61 1.83
C SER A 72 6.20 6.42 0.69
N ALA A 73 6.86 6.50 -0.46
CA ALA A 73 6.35 7.17 -1.65
C ALA A 73 5.00 6.58 -2.09
N ILE A 74 4.90 5.25 -2.18
CA ILE A 74 3.65 4.55 -2.52
C ILE A 74 2.52 4.92 -1.56
N ILE A 75 2.80 4.91 -0.25
CA ILE A 75 1.81 5.25 0.77
C ILE A 75 1.34 6.70 0.62
N GLN A 76 2.26 7.63 0.42
CA GLN A 76 1.94 9.06 0.26
C GLN A 76 1.13 9.32 -1.00
N THR A 77 1.52 8.76 -2.15
CA THR A 77 0.76 8.90 -3.40
C THR A 77 -0.67 8.34 -3.27
N LEU A 78 -0.83 7.16 -2.66
CA LEU A 78 -2.15 6.55 -2.44
C LEU A 78 -3.00 7.36 -1.45
N GLN A 79 -2.38 7.97 -0.44
CA GLN A 79 -3.07 8.82 0.53
C GLN A 79 -3.56 10.13 -0.11
N GLN A 80 -2.73 10.77 -0.95
CA GLN A 80 -3.07 12.01 -1.64
C GLN A 80 -4.20 11.81 -2.66
N THR A 81 -4.16 10.70 -3.41
CA THR A 81 -5.15 10.40 -4.46
C THR A 81 -6.42 9.77 -3.92
N ASN A 82 -6.35 9.09 -2.76
CA ASN A 82 -7.41 8.27 -2.20
C ASN A 82 -7.92 7.16 -3.16
N GLU A 83 -7.08 6.77 -4.11
CA GLU A 83 -7.36 5.72 -5.08
C GLU A 83 -6.81 4.36 -4.61
N PRO A 84 -7.33 3.24 -5.11
CA PRO A 84 -6.80 1.92 -4.78
C PRO A 84 -5.39 1.67 -5.31
N TYR A 85 -5.09 2.25 -6.48
CA TYR A 85 -3.82 2.12 -7.19
C TYR A 85 -3.35 3.49 -7.68
N ALA A 86 -2.04 3.68 -7.73
CA ALA A 86 -1.36 4.83 -8.31
C ALA A 86 -0.42 4.41 -9.45
N PRO A 87 -0.18 5.26 -10.45
CA PRO A 87 0.82 5.03 -11.50
C PRO A 87 2.23 4.95 -10.92
N VAL A 88 3.04 4.02 -11.42
CA VAL A 88 4.47 3.90 -11.05
C VAL A 88 5.22 5.21 -11.28
N ARG A 89 4.90 5.95 -12.35
CA ARG A 89 5.50 7.26 -12.61
C ARG A 89 5.31 8.23 -11.44
N ASP A 90 4.07 8.38 -10.97
CA ASP A 90 3.74 9.31 -9.90
C ASP A 90 4.40 8.88 -8.57
N ILE A 91 4.56 7.57 -8.35
CA ILE A 91 5.30 7.00 -7.21
C ILE A 91 6.81 7.29 -7.30
N ILE A 92 7.39 7.20 -8.50
CA ILE A 92 8.81 7.50 -8.71
C ILE A 92 9.07 8.99 -8.46
N GLU A 93 8.19 9.87 -8.94
CA GLU A 93 8.25 11.31 -8.66
C GLU A 93 8.22 11.59 -7.15
N GLU A 94 7.29 10.99 -6.41
CA GLU A 94 7.22 11.11 -4.94
C GLU A 94 8.46 10.53 -4.24
N TYR A 95 9.00 9.40 -4.75
CA TYR A 95 10.25 8.82 -4.23
C TYR A 95 11.43 9.76 -4.36
N HIS A 96 11.56 10.48 -5.49
CA HIS A 96 12.63 11.45 -5.69
C HIS A 96 12.52 12.61 -4.68
N LEU A 97 11.31 13.12 -4.42
CA LEU A 97 11.08 14.16 -3.42
C LEU A 97 11.48 13.69 -2.01
N LEU A 98 11.16 12.45 -1.65
CA LEU A 98 11.58 11.88 -0.36
C LEU A 98 13.10 11.68 -0.28
N CYS A 99 13.75 11.26 -1.36
CA CYS A 99 15.20 11.19 -1.42
C CYS A 99 15.84 12.56 -1.15
N GLU A 100 15.31 13.63 -1.76
CA GLU A 100 15.77 15.01 -1.49
C GLU A 100 15.55 15.43 -0.04
N GLU A 101 14.36 15.17 0.52
CA GLU A 101 14.02 15.48 1.92
C GLU A 101 15.00 14.82 2.90
N TYR A 102 15.35 13.56 2.66
CA TYR A 102 16.27 12.79 3.51
C TYR A 102 17.76 12.92 3.11
N ASN A 103 18.10 13.81 2.17
CA ASN A 103 19.46 14.00 1.65
C ASN A 103 20.12 12.67 1.18
N LYS A 104 19.38 11.91 0.38
CA LYS A 104 19.84 10.65 -0.24
C LYS A 104 19.85 10.78 -1.75
N GLU A 105 20.87 10.23 -2.38
CA GLU A 105 20.92 10.09 -3.84
C GLU A 105 19.86 9.07 -4.28
N PRO A 106 18.99 9.40 -5.25
CA PRO A 106 17.98 8.47 -5.73
C PRO A 106 18.60 7.35 -6.56
N GLU A 107 18.01 6.16 -6.46
CA GLU A 107 18.39 5.02 -7.29
C GLU A 107 17.82 5.17 -8.71
N ASN A 108 18.46 4.51 -9.68
CA ASN A 108 17.97 4.53 -11.07
C ASN A 108 16.64 3.76 -11.23
N GLU A 109 15.88 4.10 -12.27
CA GLU A 109 14.55 3.52 -12.55
C GLU A 109 14.59 1.98 -12.65
N ASP A 110 15.59 1.39 -13.32
CA ASP A 110 15.74 -0.08 -13.44
C ASP A 110 15.85 -0.78 -12.08
N LEU A 111 16.46 -0.12 -11.09
CA LEU A 111 16.56 -0.65 -9.73
C LEU A 111 15.26 -0.43 -8.94
N LEU A 112 14.58 0.70 -9.15
CA LEU A 112 13.26 0.96 -8.56
C LEU A 112 12.22 -0.06 -9.02
N HIS A 113 12.19 -0.41 -10.31
CA HIS A 113 11.31 -1.48 -10.82
C HIS A 113 11.61 -2.85 -10.18
N ARG A 114 12.89 -3.14 -9.91
CA ARG A 114 13.28 -4.34 -9.15
C ARG A 114 12.78 -4.28 -7.70
N TYR A 115 12.90 -3.13 -7.03
CA TYR A 115 12.37 -2.95 -5.68
C TYR A 115 10.84 -3.06 -5.62
N LEU A 116 10.10 -2.54 -6.59
CA LEU A 116 8.64 -2.76 -6.69
C LEU A 116 8.33 -4.25 -6.80
N LYS A 117 9.07 -5.00 -7.63
CA LYS A 117 8.90 -6.44 -7.75
C LYS A 117 9.19 -7.17 -6.44
N ASP A 118 10.23 -6.77 -5.74
CA ASP A 118 10.58 -7.33 -4.43
C ASP A 118 9.48 -7.03 -3.40
N LEU A 119 9.05 -5.77 -3.27
CA LEU A 119 7.98 -5.36 -2.35
C LEU A 119 6.68 -6.12 -2.63
N LYS A 120 6.36 -6.39 -3.90
CA LYS A 120 5.23 -7.24 -4.29
C LYS A 120 5.41 -8.68 -3.80
N ASN A 121 6.58 -9.28 -4.06
CA ASN A 121 6.87 -10.67 -3.67
C ASN A 121 6.88 -10.84 -2.14
N GLU A 122 7.32 -9.83 -1.43
CA GLU A 122 7.32 -9.76 0.04
C GLU A 122 5.93 -9.42 0.62
N GLY A 123 4.95 -9.05 -0.24
CA GLY A 123 3.55 -8.85 0.13
C GLY A 123 3.19 -7.44 0.60
N TYR A 124 4.09 -6.46 0.49
CA TYR A 124 3.82 -5.07 0.90
C TYR A 124 2.85 -4.34 -0.04
N ILE A 125 2.87 -4.70 -1.33
CA ILE A 125 2.15 -4.00 -2.39
C ILE A 125 1.42 -4.95 -3.32
N LEU A 126 0.40 -4.43 -3.98
CA LEU A 126 -0.29 -5.04 -5.10
C LEU A 126 0.17 -4.37 -6.40
N THR A 127 0.18 -5.13 -7.50
CA THR A 127 0.46 -4.58 -8.83
C THR A 127 -0.66 -4.95 -9.78
N LYS A 128 -1.04 -4.02 -10.66
CA LYS A 128 -2.04 -4.22 -11.70
C LYS A 128 -1.44 -3.86 -13.07
N GLU A 129 -2.08 -4.33 -14.14
CA GLU A 129 -1.71 -3.97 -15.51
C GLU A 129 -1.62 -2.45 -15.70
N GLY A 130 -0.76 -2.01 -16.62
CA GLY A 130 -0.52 -0.59 -16.87
C GLY A 130 0.37 0.10 -15.84
N GLU A 131 1.26 -0.65 -15.17
CA GLU A 131 2.20 -0.13 -14.16
C GLU A 131 1.50 0.63 -13.03
N LEU A 132 0.49 -0.03 -12.46
CA LEU A 132 -0.27 0.47 -11.33
C LEU A 132 0.10 -0.27 -10.06
N VAL A 133 0.34 0.47 -8.97
CA VAL A 133 0.75 -0.06 -7.67
C VAL A 133 -0.24 0.36 -6.60
N GLY A 134 -0.63 -0.57 -5.75
CA GLY A 134 -1.56 -0.36 -4.64
C GLY A 134 -1.08 -1.09 -3.39
N THR A 135 -1.89 -1.07 -2.33
CA THR A 135 -1.65 -1.88 -1.14
C THR A 135 -2.97 -2.27 -0.50
N GLU A 136 -2.99 -3.45 0.11
CA GLU A 136 -4.12 -3.97 0.88
C GLU A 136 -4.12 -3.50 2.34
N PHE A 137 -3.03 -2.89 2.81
CA PHE A 137 -2.89 -2.39 4.18
C PHE A 137 -3.42 -0.96 4.31
N PRO A 138 -4.13 -0.60 5.40
CA PRO A 138 -4.57 0.77 5.64
C PRO A 138 -3.39 1.75 5.59
N VAL A 139 -3.45 2.75 4.72
CA VAL A 139 -2.30 3.65 4.50
C VAL A 139 -1.99 4.47 5.75
N ASP A 140 -3.01 4.85 6.53
CA ASP A 140 -2.86 5.56 7.80
C ASP A 140 -2.05 4.76 8.85
N ARG A 141 -2.21 3.44 8.87
CA ARG A 141 -1.44 2.53 9.72
C ARG A 141 -0.02 2.34 9.20
N MET A 142 0.16 2.31 7.88
CA MET A 142 1.47 2.14 7.27
C MET A 142 2.37 3.37 7.51
N VAL A 143 1.87 4.60 7.33
CA VAL A 143 2.65 5.85 7.50
C VAL A 143 3.51 5.80 8.76
N LYS A 144 2.88 5.61 9.93
CA LYS A 144 3.58 5.60 11.22
C LYS A 144 4.66 4.52 11.30
N SER A 145 4.37 3.33 10.78
CA SER A 145 5.30 2.20 10.84
C SER A 145 6.52 2.37 9.94
N VAL A 146 6.33 2.95 8.74
CA VAL A 146 7.41 3.20 7.77
C VAL A 146 8.25 4.39 8.22
N GLU A 147 7.63 5.46 8.74
CA GLU A 147 8.38 6.59 9.30
C GLU A 147 9.30 6.19 10.44
N ILE A 148 8.83 5.32 11.35
CA ILE A 148 9.67 4.81 12.45
C ILE A 148 10.83 3.97 11.90
N ALA A 149 10.56 3.08 10.95
CA ALA A 149 11.58 2.27 10.30
C ALA A 149 12.64 3.14 9.60
N LEU A 150 12.20 4.18 8.88
CA LEU A 150 13.08 5.11 8.18
C LEU A 150 14.00 5.85 9.14
N LYS A 151 13.46 6.40 10.23
CA LYS A 151 14.26 7.09 11.25
C LYS A 151 15.32 6.17 11.85
N GLN A 152 14.93 4.96 12.23
CA GLN A 152 15.86 3.96 12.76
C GLN A 152 16.97 3.61 11.75
N THR A 153 16.63 3.48 10.47
CA THR A 153 17.58 3.15 9.40
C THR A 153 18.52 4.31 9.08
N LEU A 154 18.07 5.56 9.23
CA LEU A 154 18.87 6.76 9.01
C LEU A 154 19.82 7.07 10.18
N GLU A 155 19.47 6.64 11.39
CA GLU A 155 20.27 6.81 12.61
C GLU A 155 21.29 5.69 12.85
N ALA A 156 21.18 4.57 12.11
CA ALA A 156 22.06 3.41 12.19
C ALA A 156 23.32 3.53 11.32
#